data_AF-A0A9E7EF37-F1
#
_entry.id   AF-A0A9E7EF37-F1
#
_cell.length_a   1.000
_cell.length_b   1.000
_cell.length_c   1.000
_cell.angle_alpha   90.00
_cell.angle_beta   90.00
_cell.angle_gamma   90.00
#
_symmetry.space_group_name_H-M   'P 1'
#
loop_
_entity.id
_entity.type
_entity.pdbx_description
1 polymer ?
#
loop_
_entity_poly.entity_id
_entity_poly.type
_entity_poly.pdbx_seq_one_letter_code
_entity_poly.pdbx_strand_id
1 'polypeptide(L)'
;MGFIFMPRGWGGLEPNWEGLKVGLVSTALGFFGFGAGLTAGVVVGYYIFIHFQPSDVKDPKIRPLVEHDTQSLECMLPEIPLWVKYSDYDRETIKNQVANMFLWPRILEVPVLDVSKASKRPVGILHVKIIRAYKLRKLDFFGKSDPYVKLKLSDEKLPSKKTSVKHGNLDPEWNEEFKFVIKDPENQVVELNVYDWEKVGQHERMGMNVIQLNELTPDGPKTLTLNLLKNLESRDESHGHIVVEVTFKPFKEEDLSKDISENAYAVEDSPDYGPSGGGLLVIIVHEAHDLEGKHHTNPYARILFRGDKRKTKHIKNNRDPRWEEEFQFVCEAPPVNEKMQVEVLSKAPIIGIYSKEILGYVTISLADVVNNKRTNNTYHLIDSNNGQIQIEIQWKTS
;
A
#
# COMPACT_ATOMS: atom_id res chain seq x y z
N MET A 1 -65.88 55.16 -9.91
CA MET A 1 -67.18 54.47 -9.86
C MET A 1 -67.48 53.94 -11.26
N GLY A 2 -67.57 52.61 -11.38
CA GLY A 2 -68.07 51.91 -12.57
C GLY A 2 -67.01 51.29 -13.47
N PHE A 3 -67.13 50.05 -13.92
CA PHE A 3 -67.99 48.91 -13.56
C PHE A 3 -67.36 47.73 -14.31
N ILE A 4 -67.13 46.61 -13.63
CA ILE A 4 -67.32 45.20 -14.07
C ILE A 4 -66.75 44.77 -15.45
N PHE A 5 -65.92 43.72 -15.46
CA PHE A 5 -66.28 42.41 -16.05
C PHE A 5 -65.18 41.36 -15.78
N MET A 6 -65.53 40.37 -14.97
CA MET A 6 -64.99 39.00 -15.03
C MET A 6 -65.86 38.23 -16.05
N PRO A 7 -65.32 37.21 -16.77
CA PRO A 7 -65.53 35.87 -16.24
C PRO A 7 -64.42 34.82 -16.53
N ARG A 8 -64.19 34.02 -15.48
CA ARG A 8 -64.10 32.54 -15.39
C ARG A 8 -63.35 31.71 -16.45
N GLY A 9 -62.41 30.91 -15.95
CA GLY A 9 -62.16 29.54 -16.42
C GLY A 9 -60.85 28.89 -15.93
N TRP A 10 -60.92 28.17 -14.79
CA TRP A 10 -60.25 26.89 -14.43
C TRP A 10 -58.81 26.66 -14.95
N GLY A 11 -57.75 26.43 -14.15
CA GLY A 11 -57.61 25.71 -12.89
C GLY A 11 -56.69 24.49 -13.09
N GLY A 12 -55.43 24.51 -12.60
CA GLY A 12 -54.57 23.31 -12.55
C GLY A 12 -53.05 23.52 -12.40
N LEU A 13 -52.59 23.60 -11.14
CA LEU A 13 -51.29 23.15 -10.58
C LEU A 13 -49.97 23.88 -10.96
N GLU A 14 -49.54 24.81 -10.09
CA GLU A 14 -48.16 25.32 -9.98
C GLU A 14 -47.38 24.64 -8.82
N PRO A 15 -46.05 24.45 -8.93
CA PRO A 15 -45.22 23.89 -7.86
C PRO A 15 -44.88 24.92 -6.78
N ASN A 16 -45.01 24.49 -5.53
CA ASN A 16 -44.84 25.28 -4.31
C ASN A 16 -43.35 25.44 -3.94
N TRP A 17 -42.83 26.66 -4.00
CA TRP A 17 -41.42 27.01 -3.70
C TRP A 17 -41.18 27.55 -2.27
N GLU A 18 -42.17 27.49 -1.39
CA GLU A 18 -42.07 28.07 -0.03
C GLU A 18 -41.33 27.17 0.98
N GLY A 19 -41.18 25.86 0.71
CA GLY A 19 -40.59 24.90 1.67
C GLY A 19 -39.06 24.94 1.79
N LEU A 20 -38.34 25.44 0.78
CA LEU A 20 -36.87 25.36 0.74
C LEU A 20 -36.18 26.52 1.48
N LYS A 21 -36.87 27.65 1.68
CA LYS A 21 -36.29 28.83 2.37
C LYS A 21 -36.33 28.72 3.90
N VAL A 22 -37.20 27.89 4.47
CA VAL A 22 -37.37 27.77 5.93
C VAL A 22 -36.36 26.78 6.55
N GLY A 23 -35.94 25.76 5.79
CA GLY A 23 -34.99 24.74 6.27
C GLY A 23 -33.54 25.24 6.43
N LEU A 24 -33.07 26.11 5.52
CA LEU A 24 -31.68 26.61 5.55
C LEU A 24 -31.42 27.61 6.68
N VAL A 25 -32.43 28.39 7.09
CA VAL A 25 -32.30 29.37 8.18
C VAL A 25 -32.31 28.69 9.55
N SER A 26 -33.05 27.58 9.69
CA SER A 26 -33.11 26.76 10.90
C SER A 26 -31.78 26.06 11.22
N THR A 27 -31.08 25.53 10.22
CA THR A 27 -29.78 24.85 10.42
C THR A 27 -28.65 25.83 10.73
N ALA A 28 -28.67 27.04 10.16
CA ALA A 28 -27.68 28.08 10.45
C ALA A 28 -27.81 28.62 11.90
N LEU A 29 -29.04 28.81 12.40
CA LEU A 29 -29.29 29.24 13.79
C LEU A 29 -28.87 28.20 14.84
N GLY A 30 -28.89 26.90 14.50
CA GLY A 30 -28.41 25.82 15.37
C GLY A 30 -26.89 25.80 15.57
N PHE A 31 -26.11 26.13 14.52
CA PHE A 31 -24.65 26.15 14.59
C PHE A 31 -24.10 27.34 15.39
N PHE A 32 -24.73 28.52 15.28
CA PHE A 32 -24.33 29.68 16.08
C PHE A 32 -24.71 29.56 17.56
N GLY A 33 -25.81 28.88 17.88
CA GLY A 33 -26.24 28.66 19.26
C GLY A 33 -25.33 27.72 20.06
N PHE A 34 -24.82 26.65 19.44
CA PHE A 34 -23.95 25.68 20.12
C PHE A 34 -22.53 26.23 20.35
N GLY A 35 -21.98 26.97 19.39
CA GLY A 35 -20.64 27.57 19.51
C GLY A 35 -20.55 28.66 20.59
N ALA A 36 -21.54 29.57 20.63
CA ALA A 36 -21.58 30.64 21.62
C ALA A 36 -21.89 30.13 23.05
N GLY A 37 -22.75 29.12 23.16
CA GLY A 37 -23.13 28.52 24.45
C GLY A 37 -21.96 27.82 25.15
N LEU A 38 -21.12 27.11 24.40
CA LEU A 38 -19.96 26.40 24.95
C LEU A 38 -18.89 27.37 25.46
N THR A 39 -18.61 28.46 24.72
CA THR A 39 -17.67 29.49 25.17
C THR A 39 -18.18 30.24 26.39
N ALA A 40 -19.47 30.58 26.45
CA ALA A 40 -20.06 31.24 27.60
C ALA A 40 -20.06 30.32 28.84
N GLY A 41 -20.38 29.04 28.66
CA GLY A 41 -20.36 28.04 29.74
C GLY A 41 -18.97 27.82 30.35
N VAL A 42 -17.92 27.79 29.52
CA VAL A 42 -16.54 27.65 30.00
C VAL A 42 -16.09 28.90 30.79
N VAL A 43 -16.45 30.11 30.33
CA VAL A 43 -16.11 31.35 31.05
C VAL A 43 -16.84 31.44 32.38
N VAL A 44 -18.14 31.10 32.43
CA VAL A 44 -18.92 31.06 33.67
C VAL A 44 -18.38 29.98 34.61
N GLY A 45 -18.05 28.79 34.09
CA GLY A 45 -17.45 27.70 34.87
C GLY A 45 -16.09 28.08 35.47
N TYR A 46 -15.23 28.73 34.69
CA TYR A 46 -13.94 29.24 35.17
C TYR A 46 -14.13 30.33 36.24
N TYR A 47 -15.09 31.23 36.06
CA TYR A 47 -15.40 32.28 37.03
C TYR A 47 -15.91 31.70 38.36
N ILE A 48 -16.77 30.68 38.32
CA ILE A 48 -17.23 29.96 39.51
C ILE A 48 -16.06 29.22 40.17
N PHE A 49 -15.23 28.52 39.43
CA PHE A 49 -14.11 27.75 39.98
C PHE A 49 -13.09 28.61 40.75
N ILE A 50 -12.77 29.81 40.27
CA ILE A 50 -11.80 30.69 40.96
C ILE A 50 -12.41 31.48 42.13
N HIS A 51 -13.75 31.59 42.21
CA HIS A 51 -14.43 32.29 43.30
C HIS A 51 -15.06 31.35 44.35
N PHE A 52 -15.22 30.06 44.04
CA PHE A 52 -15.63 29.03 45.01
C PHE A 52 -14.39 28.37 45.61
N GLN A 53 -13.80 28.99 46.63
CA GLN A 53 -12.90 28.28 47.54
C GLN A 53 -13.72 27.46 48.55
N PRO A 54 -13.41 26.17 48.77
CA PRO A 54 -13.98 25.42 49.88
C PRO A 54 -13.50 25.99 51.22
N SER A 55 -14.45 26.10 52.15
CA SER A 55 -14.34 26.70 53.48
C SER A 55 -13.26 26.08 54.39
N ASP A 56 -12.60 26.97 55.14
CA ASP A 56 -11.88 26.78 56.41
C ASP A 56 -11.32 25.38 56.73
N VAL A 57 -10.07 25.13 56.31
CA VAL A 57 -9.21 24.20 57.04
C VAL A 57 -8.66 24.97 58.24
N LYS A 58 -9.05 24.58 59.45
CA LYS A 58 -8.45 25.15 60.67
C LYS A 58 -6.95 24.84 60.67
N ASP A 59 -6.12 25.88 60.72
CA ASP A 59 -4.67 25.70 60.81
C ASP A 59 -4.33 24.82 62.03
N PRO A 60 -3.58 23.72 61.83
CA PRO A 60 -3.10 22.93 62.95
C PRO A 60 -2.21 23.82 63.82
N LYS A 61 -2.46 23.86 65.13
CA LYS A 61 -1.56 24.55 66.07
C LYS A 61 -0.19 23.87 66.02
N ILE A 62 0.77 24.50 65.35
CA ILE A 62 2.16 24.06 65.31
C ILE A 62 2.74 24.20 66.73
N ARG A 63 3.11 23.07 67.34
CA ARG A 63 3.88 23.04 68.59
C ARG A 63 5.27 22.45 68.32
N PRO A 64 6.33 22.97 68.94
CA PRO A 64 7.65 22.35 68.87
C PRO A 64 7.63 20.91 69.41
N LEU A 65 8.40 20.01 68.79
CA LEU A 65 8.48 18.59 69.19
C LEU A 65 8.90 18.38 70.66
N VAL A 66 9.59 19.37 71.25
CA VAL A 66 10.03 19.33 72.65
C VAL A 66 8.88 19.50 73.66
N GLU A 67 7.72 19.99 73.21
CA GLU A 67 6.54 20.24 74.04
C GLU A 67 5.53 19.07 74.02
N HIS A 68 5.83 18.00 73.27
CA HIS A 68 5.01 16.79 73.23
C HIS A 68 5.44 15.78 74.30
N ASP A 69 4.47 15.08 74.89
CA ASP A 69 4.75 14.00 75.84
C ASP A 69 5.42 12.80 75.13
N THR A 70 6.16 12.00 75.90
CA THR A 70 6.92 10.86 75.39
C THR A 70 6.03 9.82 74.71
N GLN A 71 4.80 9.64 75.16
CA GLN A 71 3.86 8.67 74.61
C GLN A 71 3.32 9.10 73.23
N SER A 72 3.07 10.41 73.03
CA SER A 72 2.69 10.99 71.74
C SER A 72 3.83 10.93 70.73
N LEU A 73 5.08 11.15 71.18
CA LEU A 73 6.26 11.03 70.31
C LEU A 73 6.50 9.59 69.86
N GLU A 74 6.30 8.61 70.74
CA GLU A 74 6.36 7.17 70.40
C GLU A 74 5.27 6.76 69.40
N CYS A 75 4.06 7.31 69.50
CA CYS A 75 3.00 7.05 68.52
C CYS A 75 3.27 7.69 67.14
N MET A 76 4.02 8.80 67.07
CA MET A 76 4.36 9.47 65.81
C MET A 76 5.59 8.86 65.13
N LEU A 77 6.47 8.19 65.89
CA LEU A 77 7.70 7.59 65.39
C LEU A 77 7.50 6.64 64.20
N PRO A 78 6.50 5.74 64.13
CA PRO A 78 6.27 4.86 62.98
C PRO A 78 5.91 5.60 61.69
N GLU A 79 5.20 6.73 61.79
CA GLU A 79 4.65 7.46 60.64
C GLU A 79 5.65 8.43 59.99
N ILE A 80 6.74 8.74 60.69
CA ILE A 80 7.82 9.55 60.12
C ILE A 80 8.48 8.74 58.99
N PRO A 81 8.52 9.27 57.75
CA PRO A 81 9.13 8.57 56.62
C PRO A 81 10.59 8.21 56.88
N LEU A 82 11.02 7.04 56.40
CA LEU A 82 12.36 6.51 56.64
C LEU A 82 13.47 7.45 56.14
N TRP A 83 13.23 8.23 55.07
CA TRP A 83 14.17 9.21 54.52
C TRP A 83 14.37 10.45 55.41
N VAL A 84 13.44 10.73 56.34
CA VAL A 84 13.60 11.74 57.39
C VAL A 84 14.38 11.17 58.59
N LYS A 85 14.25 9.87 58.86
CA LYS A 85 14.96 9.16 59.94
C LYS A 85 16.41 8.83 59.58
N TYR A 86 16.68 8.53 58.32
CA TYR A 86 17.97 8.08 57.82
C TYR A 86 18.31 8.86 56.54
N SER A 87 19.08 9.93 56.69
CA SER A 87 19.44 10.87 55.61
C SER A 87 20.15 10.23 54.41
N ASP A 88 20.69 9.01 54.55
CA ASP A 88 21.51 8.35 53.52
C ASP A 88 20.81 7.19 52.80
N TYR A 89 19.56 6.86 53.15
CA TYR A 89 18.86 5.67 52.65
C TYR A 89 18.45 5.76 51.16
N ASP A 90 18.16 6.96 50.65
CA ASP A 90 17.63 7.14 49.30
C ASP A 90 18.71 7.22 48.21
N ARG A 91 19.96 7.54 48.56
CA ARG A 91 20.97 7.76 47.52
C ARG A 91 21.46 6.46 46.91
N GLU A 92 21.69 5.42 47.71
CA GLU A 92 22.22 4.16 47.20
C GLU A 92 21.14 3.28 46.56
N THR A 93 19.93 3.27 47.13
CA THR A 93 18.81 2.46 46.62
C THR A 93 18.34 2.97 45.26
N ILE A 94 18.15 4.29 45.09
CA ILE A 94 17.75 4.89 43.81
C ILE A 94 18.86 4.73 42.78
N LYS A 95 20.12 4.94 43.17
CA LYS A 95 21.27 4.79 42.26
C LYS A 95 21.44 3.34 41.81
N ASN A 96 21.20 2.36 42.67
CA ASN A 96 21.25 0.94 42.33
C ASN A 96 20.04 0.49 41.49
N GLN A 97 18.82 1.01 41.75
CA GLN A 97 17.65 0.72 40.93
C GLN A 97 17.75 1.32 39.52
N VAL A 98 18.18 2.58 39.42
CA VAL A 98 18.38 3.25 38.12
C VAL A 98 19.55 2.61 37.37
N ALA A 99 20.65 2.29 38.05
CA ALA A 99 21.76 1.56 37.44
C ALA A 99 21.30 0.20 36.91
N ASN A 100 20.52 -0.58 37.66
CA ASN A 100 19.98 -1.85 37.17
C ASN A 100 18.97 -1.71 36.03
N MET A 101 18.38 -0.51 35.82
CA MET A 101 17.48 -0.24 34.70
C MET A 101 18.22 0.13 33.41
N PHE A 102 19.43 0.71 33.51
CA PHE A 102 20.21 1.21 32.37
C PHE A 102 21.54 0.49 32.12
N LEU A 103 21.98 -0.39 33.01
CA LEU A 103 23.21 -1.17 32.81
C LEU A 103 22.96 -2.40 31.96
N TRP A 104 23.86 -2.58 30.99
CA TRP A 104 23.95 -3.71 30.07
C TRP A 104 24.50 -4.95 30.79
N PRO A 105 24.11 -6.20 30.42
CA PRO A 105 23.20 -6.57 29.35
C PRO A 105 21.84 -7.02 29.91
N ARG A 106 20.79 -6.20 29.72
CA ARG A 106 19.43 -6.74 29.68
C ARG A 106 19.14 -7.13 28.24
N ILE A 107 18.95 -8.43 28.02
CA ILE A 107 18.54 -8.95 26.71
C ILE A 107 17.12 -8.45 26.48
N LEU A 108 16.98 -7.43 25.62
CA LEU A 108 15.69 -7.08 25.04
C LEU A 108 15.35 -8.21 24.07
N GLU A 109 14.51 -9.15 24.50
CA GLU A 109 13.81 -10.05 23.60
C GLU A 109 12.82 -9.23 22.80
N VAL A 110 13.29 -8.59 21.74
CA VAL A 110 12.41 -8.09 20.70
C VAL A 110 11.90 -9.34 19.99
N PRO A 111 10.60 -9.67 20.05
CA PRO A 111 10.06 -10.69 19.18
C PRO A 111 10.18 -10.15 17.76
N VAL A 112 11.28 -10.50 17.10
CA VAL A 112 11.43 -10.25 15.68
C VAL A 112 10.28 -11.04 15.04
N LEU A 113 9.27 -10.33 14.55
CA LEU A 113 8.34 -10.89 13.59
C LEU A 113 9.21 -11.53 12.52
N ASP A 114 9.20 -12.87 12.48
CA ASP A 114 10.01 -13.65 11.56
C ASP A 114 9.92 -12.98 10.18
N VAL A 115 11.04 -12.49 9.66
CA VAL A 115 11.08 -11.74 8.41
C VAL A 115 10.55 -12.62 7.27
N SER A 116 10.62 -13.95 7.43
CA SER A 116 9.99 -14.97 6.60
C SER A 116 8.45 -14.87 6.54
N LYS A 117 7.82 -14.40 7.62
CA LYS A 117 6.36 -14.17 7.72
C LYS A 117 5.98 -12.75 7.29
N ALA A 118 6.90 -11.78 7.34
CA ALA A 118 6.65 -10.39 6.94
C ALA A 118 6.58 -10.21 5.41
N SER A 119 7.19 -11.12 4.64
CA SER A 119 7.02 -11.22 3.19
C SER A 119 6.76 -12.67 2.81
N LYS A 120 5.50 -13.02 2.55
CA LYS A 120 5.14 -14.36 2.04
C LYS A 120 5.97 -14.64 0.78
N ARG A 121 6.81 -15.67 0.85
CA ARG A 121 7.68 -16.09 -0.25
C ARG A 121 6.81 -16.49 -1.45
N PRO A 122 7.27 -16.28 -2.68
CA PRO A 122 6.53 -16.75 -3.85
C PRO A 122 6.52 -18.29 -3.83
N VAL A 123 5.36 -18.89 -4.05
CA VAL A 123 5.14 -20.35 -3.99
C VAL A 123 4.87 -20.96 -5.37
N GLY A 124 4.69 -20.13 -6.40
CA GLY A 124 4.46 -20.61 -7.76
C GLY A 124 4.09 -19.51 -8.74
N ILE A 125 3.87 -19.92 -10.00
CA ILE A 125 3.47 -19.06 -11.11
C ILE A 125 2.07 -19.47 -11.57
N LEU A 126 1.16 -18.50 -11.65
CA LEU A 126 -0.13 -18.66 -12.30
C LEU A 126 -0.07 -18.10 -13.72
N HIS A 127 -0.33 -18.96 -14.69
CA HIS A 127 -0.60 -18.60 -16.08
C HIS A 127 -2.10 -18.37 -16.25
N VAL A 128 -2.48 -17.22 -16.83
CA VAL A 128 -3.87 -16.84 -17.11
C VAL A 128 -3.98 -16.41 -18.56
N LYS A 129 -4.62 -17.24 -19.38
CA LYS A 129 -4.91 -16.96 -20.79
C LYS A 129 -6.35 -16.50 -20.94
N ILE A 130 -6.51 -15.25 -21.38
CA ILE A 130 -7.81 -14.68 -21.72
C ILE A 130 -8.13 -15.09 -23.16
N ILE A 131 -9.06 -16.03 -23.32
CA ILE A 131 -9.42 -16.59 -24.62
C ILE A 131 -10.38 -15.62 -25.32
N ARG A 132 -11.59 -15.46 -24.75
CA ARG A 132 -12.67 -14.67 -25.35
C ARG A 132 -13.69 -14.22 -24.31
N ALA A 133 -14.52 -13.26 -24.68
CA ALA A 133 -15.79 -12.99 -24.01
C ALA A 133 -16.93 -13.11 -25.03
N TYR A 134 -18.15 -13.31 -24.55
CA TYR A 134 -19.32 -13.41 -25.42
C TYR A 134 -20.59 -12.94 -24.72
N LYS A 135 -21.55 -12.48 -25.53
CA LYS A 135 -22.80 -11.88 -25.07
C LYS A 135 -22.56 -10.75 -24.07
N LEU A 136 -21.54 -9.93 -24.29
CA LEU A 136 -21.29 -8.77 -23.44
C LEU A 136 -22.48 -7.81 -23.47
N ARG A 137 -22.88 -7.32 -22.30
CA ARG A 137 -23.94 -6.34 -22.18
C ARG A 137 -23.51 -5.04 -22.87
N LYS A 138 -24.29 -4.60 -23.84
CA LYS A 138 -24.10 -3.29 -24.47
C LYS A 138 -24.48 -2.20 -23.47
N LEU A 139 -23.56 -1.26 -23.24
CA LEU A 139 -23.78 -0.13 -22.33
C LEU A 139 -24.35 1.06 -23.10
N ASP A 140 -23.85 1.30 -24.32
CA ASP A 140 -24.30 2.40 -25.17
C ASP A 140 -25.44 2.05 -26.13
N PHE A 141 -26.51 2.86 -26.09
CA PHE A 141 -27.59 2.78 -27.07
C PHE A 141 -27.15 3.25 -28.47
N PHE A 142 -26.26 4.24 -28.55
CA PHE A 142 -25.81 4.89 -29.80
C PHE A 142 -24.30 4.72 -30.12
N GLY A 143 -23.61 3.77 -29.49
CA GLY A 143 -22.19 3.50 -29.67
C GLY A 143 -21.87 2.04 -30.07
N LYS A 144 -20.61 1.81 -30.45
CA LYS A 144 -20.00 0.49 -30.63
C LYS A 144 -19.13 0.24 -29.40
N SER A 145 -19.29 -0.92 -28.75
CA SER A 145 -18.45 -1.28 -27.60
C SER A 145 -17.09 -1.81 -28.05
N ASP A 146 -16.04 -1.30 -27.42
CA ASP A 146 -14.63 -1.57 -27.64
C ASP A 146 -14.02 -2.30 -26.42
N PRO A 147 -14.35 -3.56 -26.14
CA PRO A 147 -13.95 -4.22 -24.90
C PRO A 147 -12.45 -4.54 -24.79
N TYR A 148 -11.97 -4.50 -23.55
CA TYR A 148 -10.70 -5.08 -23.10
C TYR A 148 -10.81 -5.61 -21.66
N VAL A 149 -9.91 -6.52 -21.28
CA VAL A 149 -9.87 -7.10 -19.93
C VAL A 149 -8.70 -6.53 -19.15
N LYS A 150 -8.96 -6.09 -17.92
CA LYS A 150 -7.97 -5.69 -16.92
C LYS A 150 -7.89 -6.76 -15.84
N LEU A 151 -6.71 -7.35 -15.69
CA LEU A 151 -6.41 -8.39 -14.72
C LEU A 151 -5.64 -7.79 -13.53
N LYS A 152 -6.02 -8.13 -12.31
CA LYS A 152 -5.34 -7.68 -11.08
C LYS A 152 -5.25 -8.83 -10.09
N LEU A 153 -4.05 -9.12 -9.58
CA LEU A 153 -3.89 -10.03 -8.43
C LEU A 153 -4.30 -9.28 -7.16
N SER A 154 -4.89 -9.96 -6.18
CA SER A 154 -5.38 -9.40 -4.90
C SER A 154 -4.28 -8.88 -3.95
N ASP A 155 -3.22 -8.30 -4.49
CA ASP A 155 -2.16 -7.57 -3.81
C ASP A 155 -2.16 -6.13 -4.36
N GLU A 156 -2.55 -5.16 -3.53
CA GLU A 156 -2.70 -3.76 -3.94
C GLU A 156 -1.42 -3.13 -4.48
N LYS A 157 -0.25 -3.66 -4.11
CA LYS A 157 1.04 -3.14 -4.55
C LYS A 157 1.40 -3.55 -5.97
N LEU A 158 0.77 -4.60 -6.51
CA LEU A 158 1.09 -5.12 -7.83
C LEU A 158 0.33 -4.38 -8.94
N PRO A 159 1.01 -4.04 -10.06
CA PRO A 159 0.35 -3.39 -11.18
C PRO A 159 -0.62 -4.35 -11.89
N SER A 160 -1.76 -3.82 -12.33
CA SER A 160 -2.70 -4.56 -13.18
C SER A 160 -2.14 -4.77 -14.58
N LYS A 161 -2.47 -5.91 -15.19
CA LYS A 161 -2.21 -6.22 -16.61
C LYS A 161 -3.47 -5.99 -17.43
N LYS A 162 -3.35 -5.78 -18.74
CA LYS A 162 -4.51 -5.55 -19.63
C LYS A 162 -4.31 -6.20 -20.99
N THR A 163 -5.41 -6.63 -21.62
CA THR A 163 -5.42 -7.11 -23.00
C THR A 163 -5.38 -5.97 -24.01
N SER A 164 -5.23 -6.31 -25.28
CA SER A 164 -5.58 -5.42 -26.39
C SER A 164 -7.07 -5.04 -26.37
N VAL A 165 -7.39 -3.89 -26.96
CA VAL A 165 -8.76 -3.41 -27.16
C VAL A 165 -9.31 -4.00 -28.46
N LYS A 166 -10.52 -4.55 -28.42
CA LYS A 166 -11.20 -5.08 -29.61
C LYS A 166 -12.36 -4.15 -29.97
N HIS A 167 -12.26 -3.47 -31.11
CA HIS A 167 -13.23 -2.43 -31.45
C HIS A 167 -14.56 -2.99 -31.98
N GLY A 168 -15.67 -2.45 -31.50
CA GLY A 168 -17.03 -2.72 -31.96
C GLY A 168 -17.45 -4.19 -31.92
N ASN A 169 -17.05 -4.92 -30.88
CA ASN A 169 -17.27 -6.36 -30.78
C ASN A 169 -17.74 -6.77 -29.38
N LEU A 170 -18.96 -7.33 -29.26
CA LEU A 170 -19.50 -7.85 -28.00
C LEU A 170 -19.17 -9.34 -27.75
N ASP A 171 -18.51 -9.96 -28.73
CA ASP A 171 -17.97 -11.33 -28.67
C ASP A 171 -16.46 -11.32 -29.01
N PRO A 172 -15.64 -10.56 -28.26
CA PRO A 172 -14.22 -10.39 -28.55
C PRO A 172 -13.41 -11.66 -28.27
N GLU A 173 -12.43 -11.93 -29.14
CA GLU A 173 -11.39 -12.93 -28.93
C GLU A 173 -10.02 -12.24 -28.78
N TRP A 174 -9.34 -12.50 -27.67
CA TRP A 174 -8.03 -11.94 -27.36
C TRP A 174 -6.91 -12.96 -27.55
N ASN A 175 -7.08 -14.16 -26.99
CA ASN A 175 -6.05 -15.21 -26.96
C ASN A 175 -4.71 -14.70 -26.39
N GLU A 176 -4.78 -13.88 -25.33
CA GLU A 176 -3.61 -13.26 -24.69
C GLU A 176 -3.31 -13.90 -23.34
N GLU A 177 -2.03 -14.16 -23.05
CA GLU A 177 -1.58 -14.84 -21.83
C GLU A 177 -0.82 -13.91 -20.88
N PHE A 178 -1.12 -14.03 -19.60
CA PHE A 178 -0.54 -13.24 -18.52
C PHE A 178 0.00 -14.16 -17.41
N LYS A 179 1.05 -13.71 -16.74
CA LYS A 179 1.70 -14.44 -15.64
C LYS A 179 1.64 -13.66 -14.35
N PHE A 180 1.33 -14.36 -13.26
CA PHE A 180 1.29 -13.81 -11.90
C PHE A 180 2.17 -14.64 -10.98
N VAL A 181 2.93 -13.96 -10.13
CA VAL A 181 3.71 -14.58 -9.05
C VAL A 181 2.78 -14.75 -7.85
N ILE A 182 2.57 -15.98 -7.42
CA ILE A 182 1.64 -16.30 -6.34
C ILE A 182 2.45 -16.49 -5.07
N LYS A 183 2.02 -15.83 -3.99
CA LYS A 183 2.63 -15.91 -2.65
C LYS A 183 1.75 -16.70 -1.68
N ASP A 184 0.44 -16.70 -1.93
CA ASP A 184 -0.55 -17.32 -1.05
C ASP A 184 -1.75 -17.80 -1.88
N PRO A 185 -1.70 -19.01 -2.45
CA PRO A 185 -2.74 -19.55 -3.31
C PRO A 185 -4.06 -19.80 -2.56
N GLU A 186 -4.02 -19.91 -1.23
CA GLU A 186 -5.22 -20.14 -0.43
C GLU A 186 -6.09 -18.88 -0.32
N ASN A 187 -5.46 -17.71 -0.24
CA ASN A 187 -6.14 -16.43 0.00
C ASN A 187 -6.09 -15.45 -1.18
N GLN A 188 -5.21 -15.66 -2.16
CA GLN A 188 -5.13 -14.78 -3.32
C GLN A 188 -6.19 -15.10 -4.37
N VAL A 189 -6.65 -14.05 -5.05
CA VAL A 189 -7.58 -14.14 -6.19
C VAL A 189 -7.07 -13.30 -7.36
N VAL A 190 -7.40 -13.69 -8.59
CA VAL A 190 -7.24 -12.83 -9.78
C VAL A 190 -8.56 -12.18 -10.12
N GLU A 191 -8.64 -10.86 -9.97
CA GLU A 191 -9.75 -10.05 -10.43
C GLU A 191 -9.69 -9.86 -11.94
N LEU A 192 -10.78 -10.18 -12.62
CA LEU A 192 -11.01 -9.94 -14.04
C LEU A 192 -12.05 -8.85 -14.18
N ASN A 193 -11.68 -7.71 -14.77
CA ASN A 193 -12.60 -6.62 -15.04
C ASN A 193 -12.65 -6.34 -16.54
N VAL A 194 -13.83 -6.50 -17.15
CA VAL A 194 -14.06 -6.16 -18.56
C VAL A 194 -14.53 -4.70 -18.63
N TYR A 195 -13.84 -3.92 -19.44
CA TYR A 195 -14.12 -2.51 -19.66
C TYR A 195 -14.41 -2.23 -21.12
N ASP A 196 -15.30 -1.28 -21.37
CA ASP A 196 -15.51 -0.65 -22.66
C ASP A 196 -14.53 0.52 -22.79
N TRP A 197 -13.68 0.51 -23.82
CA TRP A 197 -12.69 1.56 -24.03
C TRP A 197 -13.34 2.81 -24.64
N GLU A 198 -13.15 3.95 -23.99
CA GLU A 198 -13.67 5.23 -24.45
C GLU A 198 -12.55 6.16 -24.94
N LYS A 199 -12.78 6.84 -26.07
CA LYS A 199 -11.83 7.85 -26.60
C LYS A 199 -11.64 9.03 -25.65
N VAL A 200 -12.70 9.41 -24.93
CA VAL A 200 -12.74 10.59 -24.06
C VAL A 200 -13.47 10.20 -22.78
N GLY A 201 -12.86 10.49 -21.62
CA GLY A 201 -13.48 10.25 -20.32
C GLY A 201 -13.01 8.97 -19.64
N GLN A 202 -13.82 8.45 -18.72
CA GLN A 202 -13.54 7.21 -18.00
C GLN A 202 -14.11 6.03 -18.77
N HIS A 203 -13.35 4.95 -18.86
CA HIS A 203 -13.80 3.71 -19.46
C HIS A 203 -14.89 3.07 -18.60
N GLU A 204 -15.95 2.58 -19.21
CA GLU A 204 -17.08 2.02 -18.49
C GLU A 204 -16.86 0.53 -18.19
N ARG A 205 -17.21 0.07 -16.98
CA ARG A 205 -17.05 -1.35 -16.63
C ARG A 205 -18.25 -2.15 -17.12
N MET A 206 -18.03 -3.04 -18.07
CA MET A 206 -19.04 -3.96 -18.60
C MET A 206 -19.38 -5.07 -17.60
N GLY A 207 -18.38 -5.58 -16.88
CA GLY A 207 -18.58 -6.52 -15.78
C GLY A 207 -17.29 -7.04 -15.17
N MET A 208 -17.40 -7.83 -14.11
CA MET A 208 -16.27 -8.42 -13.40
C MET A 208 -16.53 -9.84 -12.92
N ASN A 209 -15.46 -10.59 -12.69
CA ASN A 209 -15.48 -11.81 -11.90
C ASN A 209 -14.09 -12.02 -11.27
N VAL A 210 -13.95 -13.03 -10.41
CA VAL A 210 -12.70 -13.39 -9.74
C VAL A 210 -12.39 -14.86 -9.98
N ILE A 211 -11.12 -15.17 -10.19
CA ILE A 211 -10.61 -16.55 -10.16
C ILE A 211 -10.02 -16.77 -8.77
N GLN A 212 -10.59 -17.72 -8.02
CA GLN A 212 -10.01 -18.15 -6.75
C GLN A 212 -8.90 -19.18 -7.03
N LEU A 213 -7.71 -18.94 -6.48
CA LEU A 213 -6.56 -19.80 -6.74
C LEU A 213 -6.64 -21.14 -6.01
N ASN A 214 -7.30 -21.17 -4.85
CA ASN A 214 -7.53 -22.38 -4.04
C ASN A 214 -8.37 -23.45 -4.75
N GLU A 215 -9.16 -23.07 -5.77
CA GLU A 215 -9.98 -23.97 -6.58
C GLU A 215 -9.22 -24.55 -7.78
N LEU A 216 -7.94 -24.18 -7.96
CA LEU A 216 -7.10 -24.63 -9.06
C LEU A 216 -6.29 -25.85 -8.65
N THR A 217 -6.30 -26.87 -9.51
CA THR A 217 -5.40 -28.01 -9.38
C THR A 217 -4.00 -27.64 -9.88
N PRO A 218 -2.92 -27.99 -9.16
CA PRO A 218 -1.56 -27.81 -9.65
C PRO A 218 -1.32 -28.52 -10.99
N ASP A 219 -0.48 -27.92 -11.85
CA ASP A 219 0.07 -28.44 -13.10
C ASP A 219 -0.92 -28.84 -14.21
N GLY A 220 -2.23 -28.67 -13.99
CA GLY A 220 -3.28 -28.91 -14.98
C GLY A 220 -3.88 -27.61 -15.53
N PRO A 221 -3.96 -27.42 -16.87
CA PRO A 221 -4.72 -26.33 -17.44
C PRO A 221 -6.22 -26.53 -17.16
N LYS A 222 -6.86 -25.52 -16.59
CA LYS A 222 -8.29 -25.51 -16.29
C LYS A 222 -8.95 -24.39 -17.09
N THR A 223 -9.92 -24.75 -17.93
CA THR A 223 -10.73 -23.78 -18.67
C THR A 223 -11.95 -23.42 -17.84
N LEU A 224 -12.09 -22.13 -17.52
CA LEU A 224 -13.19 -21.57 -16.74
C LEU A 224 -14.06 -20.69 -17.64
N THR A 225 -15.38 -20.86 -17.54
CA THR A 225 -16.36 -19.93 -18.10
C THR A 225 -17.03 -19.19 -16.95
N LEU A 226 -16.75 -17.90 -16.83
CA LEU A 226 -17.19 -17.07 -15.71
C LEU A 226 -18.28 -16.09 -16.17
N ASN A 227 -19.31 -15.92 -15.35
CA ASN A 227 -20.37 -14.94 -15.59
C ASN A 227 -19.88 -13.56 -15.15
N LEU A 228 -19.96 -12.57 -16.02
CA LEU A 228 -19.57 -11.21 -15.69
C LEU A 228 -20.70 -10.56 -14.88
N LEU A 229 -20.37 -10.06 -13.70
CA LEU A 229 -21.31 -9.41 -12.79
C LEU A 229 -21.05 -7.91 -12.73
N LYS A 230 -22.07 -7.11 -12.38
CA LYS A 230 -21.92 -5.68 -12.15
C LYS A 230 -20.98 -5.40 -10.97
N ASN A 231 -21.12 -6.17 -9.91
CA ASN A 231 -20.23 -6.25 -8.75
C ASN A 231 -20.32 -7.69 -8.17
N LEU A 232 -19.41 -8.09 -7.28
CA LEU A 232 -19.38 -9.46 -6.74
C LEU A 232 -20.59 -9.82 -5.86
N GLU A 233 -21.29 -8.82 -5.32
CA GLU A 233 -22.43 -9.02 -4.39
C GLU A 233 -23.79 -8.97 -5.09
N SER A 234 -23.81 -8.59 -6.37
CA SER A 234 -25.05 -8.40 -7.12
C SER A 234 -25.64 -9.75 -7.51
N ARG A 235 -26.94 -9.90 -7.25
CA ARG A 235 -27.77 -10.99 -7.73
C ARG A 235 -28.38 -10.69 -9.10
N ASP A 236 -27.94 -9.62 -9.77
CA ASP A 236 -28.44 -9.19 -11.07
C ASP A 236 -28.12 -10.23 -12.17
N GLU A 237 -28.80 -10.05 -13.31
CA GLU A 237 -28.56 -10.80 -14.54
C GLU A 237 -27.11 -10.67 -15.02
N SER A 238 -26.59 -11.74 -15.63
CA SER A 238 -25.24 -11.79 -16.21
C SER A 238 -25.03 -10.67 -17.23
N HIS A 239 -23.93 -9.93 -17.11
CA HIS A 239 -23.48 -8.91 -18.07
C HIS A 239 -22.67 -9.50 -19.24
N GLY A 240 -22.70 -10.83 -19.40
CA GLY A 240 -21.97 -11.58 -20.41
C GLY A 240 -21.08 -12.64 -19.77
N HIS A 241 -20.29 -13.32 -20.60
CA HIS A 241 -19.44 -14.41 -20.15
C HIS A 241 -18.00 -14.19 -20.61
N ILE A 242 -17.04 -14.60 -19.78
CA ILE A 242 -15.62 -14.60 -20.12
C ILE A 242 -15.07 -16.03 -20.01
N VAL A 243 -14.31 -16.45 -21.01
CA VAL A 243 -13.65 -17.75 -21.06
C VAL A 243 -12.15 -17.54 -20.85
N VAL A 244 -11.61 -18.21 -19.85
CA VAL A 244 -10.21 -18.12 -19.46
C VAL A 244 -9.64 -19.51 -19.27
N GLU A 245 -8.37 -19.70 -19.62
CA GLU A 245 -7.60 -20.90 -19.32
C GLU A 245 -6.55 -20.54 -18.27
N VAL A 246 -6.50 -21.28 -17.17
CA VAL A 246 -5.62 -21.02 -16.05
C VAL A 246 -4.77 -22.24 -15.74
N THR A 247 -3.48 -22.04 -15.47
CA THR A 247 -2.56 -23.11 -15.07
C THR A 247 -1.70 -22.62 -13.92
N PHE A 248 -1.77 -23.26 -12.76
CA PHE A 248 -0.92 -22.95 -11.61
C PHE A 248 0.24 -23.95 -11.53
N LYS A 249 1.47 -23.44 -11.55
CA LYS A 249 2.70 -24.22 -11.44
C LYS A 249 3.39 -23.90 -10.10
N PRO A 250 3.32 -24.79 -9.09
CA PRO A 250 4.03 -24.57 -7.83
C PRO A 250 5.55 -24.66 -8.02
N PHE A 251 6.30 -23.95 -7.18
CA PHE A 251 7.76 -24.12 -7.08
C PHE A 251 8.09 -25.36 -6.25
N LYS A 252 9.16 -26.07 -6.59
CA LYS A 252 9.54 -27.32 -5.91
C LYS A 252 10.20 -27.04 -4.54
N GLU A 253 9.96 -27.90 -3.56
CA GLU A 253 10.52 -27.78 -2.18
C GLU A 253 12.06 -27.83 -2.12
N GLU A 254 12.70 -28.48 -3.09
CA GLU A 254 14.16 -28.59 -3.20
C GLU A 254 14.82 -27.25 -3.59
N ASP A 255 14.10 -26.36 -4.26
CA ASP A 255 14.52 -24.99 -4.58
C ASP A 255 14.23 -24.00 -3.43
N LEU A 256 13.34 -24.37 -2.49
CA LEU A 256 12.91 -23.52 -1.36
C LEU A 256 13.76 -23.69 -0.09
N SER A 257 14.48 -24.81 0.03
CA SER A 257 15.22 -25.21 1.25
C SER A 257 16.70 -24.79 1.26
N LYS A 258 17.32 -24.57 0.08
CA LYS A 258 18.72 -24.09 -0.01
C LYS A 258 18.93 -22.66 0.52
N ASP A 259 17.90 -21.83 0.45
CA ASP A 259 17.93 -20.45 0.97
C ASP A 259 18.01 -20.34 2.51
N ILE A 260 17.76 -21.43 3.27
CA ILE A 260 17.78 -21.39 4.75
C ILE A 260 19.09 -21.94 5.33
N SER A 261 19.80 -22.84 4.61
CA SER A 261 21.07 -23.40 5.09
C SER A 261 22.33 -22.68 4.58
N GLU A 262 22.24 -21.82 3.56
CA GLU A 262 23.42 -21.20 2.92
C GLU A 262 23.92 -19.88 3.57
N ASN A 263 23.50 -19.55 4.79
CA ASN A 263 24.14 -18.49 5.59
C ASN A 263 25.34 -18.96 6.43
N ALA A 264 25.87 -20.16 6.18
CA ALA A 264 27.12 -20.62 6.77
C ALA A 264 27.90 -21.52 5.81
N TYR A 265 29.03 -20.99 5.34
CA TYR A 265 30.13 -21.66 4.62
C TYR A 265 29.92 -21.92 3.11
N ALA A 266 30.66 -21.15 2.32
CA ALA A 266 30.97 -21.43 0.93
C ALA A 266 31.87 -22.67 0.80
N VAL A 267 31.68 -23.46 -0.26
CA VAL A 267 32.66 -23.89 -1.29
C VAL A 267 32.09 -25.09 -2.07
N GLU A 268 32.04 -24.92 -3.39
CA GLU A 268 32.06 -25.85 -4.55
C GLU A 268 31.25 -27.16 -4.54
N ASP A 269 30.43 -27.37 -5.57
CA ASP A 269 30.84 -28.18 -6.74
C ASP A 269 29.88 -27.95 -7.93
N SER A 270 30.42 -27.92 -9.16
CA SER A 270 29.62 -27.92 -10.39
C SER A 270 29.32 -29.36 -10.82
N PRO A 271 28.10 -29.64 -11.30
CA PRO A 271 28.05 -30.31 -12.59
C PRO A 271 27.03 -29.69 -13.54
N ASP A 272 27.55 -29.45 -14.74
CA ASP A 272 26.93 -29.48 -16.05
C ASP A 272 25.56 -30.20 -16.13
N TYR A 273 24.48 -29.46 -15.86
CA TYR A 273 23.13 -29.69 -16.37
C TYR A 273 22.45 -28.30 -16.45
N GLY A 274 22.25 -27.78 -17.65
CA GLY A 274 21.56 -26.50 -17.85
C GLY A 274 20.19 -26.50 -17.16
N PRO A 275 19.78 -25.43 -16.42
CA PRO A 275 18.56 -25.46 -15.64
C PRO A 275 17.37 -25.45 -16.60
N SER A 276 16.71 -26.60 -16.75
CA SER A 276 15.47 -26.73 -17.52
C SER A 276 14.23 -26.27 -16.73
N GLY A 277 14.43 -25.38 -15.75
CA GLY A 277 13.39 -24.79 -14.92
C GLY A 277 13.41 -23.27 -15.07
N GLY A 278 12.23 -22.67 -15.09
CA GLY A 278 12.09 -21.22 -15.03
C GLY A 278 12.58 -20.67 -13.68
N GLY A 279 12.25 -19.41 -13.41
CA GLY A 279 12.61 -18.79 -12.15
C GLY A 279 12.08 -17.39 -12.01
N LEU A 280 12.28 -16.83 -10.82
CA LEU A 280 11.88 -15.50 -10.46
C LEU A 280 13.10 -14.59 -10.36
N LEU A 281 13.13 -13.56 -11.21
CA LEU A 281 14.07 -12.46 -11.12
C LEU A 281 13.47 -11.38 -10.21
N VAL A 282 14.07 -11.19 -9.04
CA VAL A 282 13.68 -10.16 -8.07
C VAL A 282 14.68 -9.02 -8.17
N ILE A 283 14.19 -7.80 -8.36
CA ILE A 283 15.02 -6.59 -8.49
C ILE A 283 14.57 -5.59 -7.43
N ILE A 284 15.48 -5.18 -6.57
CA ILE A 284 15.26 -4.16 -5.55
C ILE A 284 16.06 -2.93 -5.96
N VAL A 285 15.35 -1.81 -6.11
CA VAL A 285 15.98 -0.51 -6.37
C VAL A 285 16.09 0.21 -5.04
N HIS A 286 17.31 0.27 -4.49
CA HIS A 286 17.58 0.85 -3.17
C HIS A 286 17.58 2.38 -3.26
N GLU A 287 18.68 2.94 -3.75
CA GLU A 287 18.91 4.38 -3.78
C GLU A 287 19.71 4.81 -5.01
N ALA A 288 19.71 6.11 -5.27
CA ALA A 288 20.62 6.73 -6.21
C ALA A 288 21.29 7.94 -5.56
N HIS A 289 22.44 8.34 -6.09
CA HIS A 289 23.23 9.47 -5.62
C HIS A 289 23.58 10.41 -6.75
N ASP A 290 23.82 11.68 -6.41
CA ASP A 290 24.35 12.70 -7.32
C ASP A 290 23.56 12.89 -8.62
N LEU A 291 22.24 12.67 -8.58
CA LEU A 291 21.38 12.85 -9.75
C LEU A 291 21.27 14.33 -10.14
N GLU A 292 21.47 14.63 -11.41
CA GLU A 292 21.41 15.99 -11.96
C GLU A 292 20.47 16.06 -13.17
N GLY A 293 19.32 16.71 -13.00
CA GLY A 293 18.44 17.08 -14.10
C GLY A 293 18.81 18.45 -14.66
N LYS A 294 18.50 18.70 -15.94
CA LYS A 294 18.75 19.99 -16.58
C LYS A 294 17.82 21.08 -16.04
N HIS A 295 16.57 20.71 -15.78
CA HIS A 295 15.55 21.63 -15.30
C HIS A 295 14.91 21.20 -13.98
N HIS A 296 14.82 19.90 -13.72
CA HIS A 296 14.24 19.39 -12.48
C HIS A 296 14.79 18.03 -12.07
N THR A 297 14.81 17.75 -10.77
CA THR A 297 15.26 16.46 -10.22
C THR A 297 14.16 15.85 -9.33
N ASN A 298 13.16 15.25 -9.98
CA ASN A 298 12.07 14.51 -9.36
C ASN A 298 12.20 13.01 -9.71
N PRO A 299 13.20 12.31 -9.16
CA PRO A 299 13.67 11.06 -9.72
C PRO A 299 12.71 9.90 -9.44
N TYR A 300 12.62 9.00 -10.41
CA TYR A 300 12.12 7.63 -10.28
C TYR A 300 12.92 6.72 -11.21
N ALA A 301 13.09 5.46 -10.81
CA ALA A 301 13.72 4.45 -11.65
C ALA A 301 12.66 3.75 -12.51
N ARG A 302 13.02 3.40 -13.74
CA ARG A 302 12.22 2.63 -14.70
C ARG A 302 13.05 1.42 -15.14
N ILE A 303 12.56 0.23 -14.84
CA ILE A 303 13.15 -1.04 -15.22
C ILE A 303 12.51 -1.51 -16.53
N LEU A 304 13.34 -1.91 -17.49
CA LEU A 304 12.95 -2.49 -18.77
C LEU A 304 13.60 -3.87 -18.91
N PHE A 305 12.78 -4.91 -19.00
CA PHE A 305 13.23 -6.29 -19.17
C PHE A 305 12.24 -7.08 -20.02
N ARG A 306 12.70 -7.72 -21.10
CA ARG A 306 11.85 -8.46 -22.07
C ARG A 306 10.60 -7.69 -22.56
N GLY A 307 10.72 -6.37 -22.75
CA GLY A 307 9.61 -5.49 -23.14
C GLY A 307 8.67 -5.10 -21.98
N ASP A 308 8.75 -5.79 -20.85
CA ASP A 308 8.05 -5.45 -19.61
C ASP A 308 8.67 -4.21 -18.97
N LYS A 309 7.81 -3.27 -18.54
CA LYS A 309 8.23 -2.02 -17.88
C LYS A 309 7.69 -1.97 -16.46
N ARG A 310 8.55 -1.66 -15.49
CA ARG A 310 8.21 -1.37 -14.09
C ARG A 310 8.87 -0.07 -13.66
N LYS A 311 8.32 0.62 -12.67
CA LYS A 311 8.88 1.90 -12.20
C LYS A 311 8.62 2.10 -10.71
N THR A 312 9.54 2.79 -10.05
CA THR A 312 9.38 3.23 -8.67
C THR A 312 8.43 4.42 -8.57
N LYS A 313 8.04 4.76 -7.34
CA LYS A 313 7.45 6.06 -7.02
C LYS A 313 8.48 7.16 -7.26
N HIS A 314 8.00 8.33 -7.65
CA HIS A 314 8.86 9.50 -7.79
C HIS A 314 9.04 10.20 -6.47
N ILE A 315 10.25 10.65 -6.20
CA ILE A 315 10.57 11.54 -5.09
C ILE A 315 10.71 12.95 -5.66
N LYS A 316 10.21 13.96 -4.96
CA LYS A 316 10.25 15.35 -5.45
C LYS A 316 11.54 16.03 -4.99
N ASN A 317 12.15 16.79 -5.90
CA ASN A 317 13.31 17.64 -5.64
C ASN A 317 14.40 16.97 -4.79
N ASN A 318 14.88 15.81 -5.24
CA ASN A 318 15.87 15.03 -4.50
C ASN A 318 16.94 14.51 -5.46
N ARG A 319 18.21 14.76 -5.14
CA ARG A 319 19.39 14.28 -5.89
C ARG A 319 19.88 12.91 -5.41
N ASP A 320 19.51 12.54 -4.19
CA ASP A 320 19.90 11.31 -3.50
C ASP A 320 18.64 10.51 -3.04
N PRO A 321 17.79 10.08 -3.99
CA PRO A 321 16.54 9.40 -3.66
C PRO A 321 16.76 8.00 -3.09
N ARG A 322 15.94 7.63 -2.09
CA ARG A 322 15.83 6.27 -1.55
C ARG A 322 14.44 5.73 -1.81
N TRP A 323 14.34 4.65 -2.59
CA TRP A 323 13.06 4.02 -2.95
C TRP A 323 12.79 2.77 -2.14
N GLU A 324 13.77 1.88 -2.00
CA GLU A 324 13.60 0.57 -1.36
C GLU A 324 12.43 -0.23 -1.96
N GLU A 325 12.28 -0.19 -3.29
CA GLU A 325 11.15 -0.80 -3.99
C GLU A 325 11.58 -2.09 -4.71
N GLU A 326 10.82 -3.16 -4.46
CA GLU A 326 11.02 -4.49 -5.03
C GLU A 326 10.10 -4.74 -6.24
N PHE A 327 10.67 -5.34 -7.29
CA PHE A 327 9.99 -5.75 -8.51
C PHE A 327 10.29 -7.20 -8.83
N GLN A 328 9.29 -7.94 -9.29
CA GLN A 328 9.40 -9.37 -9.58
C GLN A 328 9.06 -9.65 -11.04
N PHE A 329 9.91 -10.43 -11.71
CA PHE A 329 9.76 -10.84 -13.11
C PHE A 329 9.85 -12.36 -13.23
N VAL A 330 8.81 -12.96 -13.81
CA VAL A 330 8.76 -14.39 -14.08
C VAL A 330 9.50 -14.71 -15.36
N CYS A 331 10.44 -15.65 -15.29
CA CYS A 331 11.22 -16.11 -16.42
C CYS A 331 10.95 -17.60 -16.67
N GLU A 332 10.68 -17.98 -17.91
CA GLU A 332 10.47 -19.40 -18.30
C GLU A 332 11.76 -20.21 -18.30
N ALA A 333 12.88 -19.52 -18.49
CA ALA A 333 14.23 -20.06 -18.44
C ALA A 333 15.16 -19.02 -17.80
N PRO A 334 16.29 -19.43 -17.22
CA PRO A 334 17.27 -18.52 -16.64
C PRO A 334 17.75 -17.48 -17.67
N PRO A 335 17.72 -16.18 -17.34
CA PRO A 335 18.08 -15.11 -18.28
C PRO A 335 19.61 -14.95 -18.45
N VAL A 336 20.33 -16.06 -18.66
CA VAL A 336 21.81 -16.08 -18.70
C VAL A 336 22.41 -15.20 -19.79
N ASN A 337 21.76 -15.08 -20.94
CA ASN A 337 22.26 -14.32 -22.10
C ASN A 337 21.50 -12.99 -22.29
N GLU A 338 20.76 -12.55 -21.28
CA GLU A 338 19.90 -11.38 -21.38
C GLU A 338 20.42 -10.19 -20.59
N LYS A 339 19.99 -9.01 -21.02
CA LYS A 339 20.32 -7.74 -20.39
C LYS A 339 19.04 -7.06 -19.93
N MET A 340 19.12 -6.44 -18.76
CA MET A 340 18.09 -5.55 -18.24
C MET A 340 18.58 -4.11 -18.34
N GLN A 341 17.69 -3.17 -18.66
CA GLN A 341 17.99 -1.75 -18.61
C GLN A 341 17.25 -1.09 -17.46
N VAL A 342 17.96 -0.28 -16.68
CA VAL A 342 17.37 0.57 -15.64
C VAL A 342 17.67 2.02 -15.98
N GLU A 343 16.62 2.81 -16.14
CA GLU A 343 16.72 4.23 -16.46
C GLU A 343 16.24 5.05 -15.26
N VAL A 344 16.97 6.09 -14.89
CA VAL A 344 16.56 7.04 -13.88
C VAL A 344 16.02 8.28 -14.59
N LEU A 345 14.78 8.66 -14.32
CA LEU A 345 14.11 9.75 -15.01
C LEU A 345 13.51 10.74 -14.02
N SER A 346 13.42 11.99 -14.45
CA SER A 346 12.85 13.07 -13.68
C SER A 346 11.42 13.33 -14.12
N LYS A 347 10.45 13.25 -13.19
CA LYS A 347 9.05 13.58 -13.48
C LYS A 347 8.89 15.09 -13.62
N ALA A 348 8.26 15.54 -14.70
CA ALA A 348 7.96 16.95 -14.91
C ALA A 348 7.09 17.51 -13.75
N PRO A 349 7.36 18.75 -13.29
CA PRO A 349 6.51 19.41 -12.31
C PRO A 349 5.10 19.63 -12.88
N ILE A 350 4.10 19.66 -11.97
CA ILE A 350 2.68 19.77 -12.34
C ILE A 350 2.37 21.10 -13.06
N ILE A 351 3.14 22.15 -12.75
CA ILE A 351 2.99 23.50 -13.29
C ILE A 351 4.28 23.87 -14.03
N GLY A 352 4.60 23.14 -15.10
CA GLY A 352 5.86 23.29 -15.83
C GLY A 352 5.70 23.18 -17.34
N ILE A 353 6.52 23.95 -18.07
CA ILE A 353 6.67 23.89 -19.54
C ILE A 353 7.59 22.72 -19.94
N TYR A 354 8.38 22.22 -19.00
CA TYR A 354 9.41 21.21 -19.23
C TYR A 354 8.85 19.79 -19.28
N SER A 355 9.29 19.03 -20.27
CA SER A 355 8.96 17.62 -20.42
C SER A 355 9.77 16.74 -19.46
N LYS A 356 9.39 15.46 -19.36
CA LYS A 356 10.18 14.45 -18.66
C LYS A 356 11.64 14.44 -19.13
N GLU A 357 12.57 14.37 -18.17
CA GLU A 357 14.02 14.33 -18.42
C GLU A 357 14.61 12.97 -18.05
N ILE A 358 15.68 12.55 -18.73
CA ILE A 358 16.49 11.37 -18.39
C ILE A 358 17.65 11.87 -17.52
N LEU A 359 17.83 11.27 -16.34
CA LEU A 359 18.92 11.56 -15.40
C LEU A 359 20.11 10.61 -15.58
N GLY A 360 19.88 9.51 -16.31
CA GLY A 360 20.87 8.55 -16.74
C GLY A 360 20.28 7.14 -16.83
N TYR A 361 21.07 6.17 -17.27
CA TYR A 361 20.65 4.77 -17.34
C TYR A 361 21.82 3.80 -17.15
N VAL A 362 21.51 2.55 -16.86
CA VAL A 362 22.48 1.45 -16.81
C VAL A 362 21.90 0.23 -17.53
N THR A 363 22.77 -0.53 -18.19
CA THR A 363 22.45 -1.85 -18.75
C THR A 363 23.21 -2.91 -17.98
N ILE A 364 22.48 -3.86 -17.39
CA ILE A 364 23.03 -4.89 -16.51
C ILE A 364 22.89 -6.24 -17.19
N SER A 365 23.99 -7.00 -17.24
CA SER A 365 24.00 -8.40 -17.69
C SER A 365 23.42 -9.29 -16.59
N LEU A 366 22.48 -10.16 -16.93
CA LEU A 366 21.87 -11.08 -15.97
C LEU A 366 22.65 -12.39 -15.81
N ALA A 367 23.68 -12.63 -16.64
CA ALA A 367 24.56 -13.80 -16.54
C ALA A 367 25.14 -13.98 -15.13
N ASP A 368 25.72 -12.90 -14.60
CA ASP A 368 26.39 -12.92 -13.30
C ASP A 368 25.38 -13.11 -12.15
N VAL A 369 24.15 -12.61 -12.31
CA VAL A 369 23.08 -12.79 -11.32
C VAL A 369 22.61 -14.24 -11.28
N VAL A 370 22.46 -14.88 -12.44
CA VAL A 370 22.06 -16.29 -12.53
C VAL A 370 23.13 -17.18 -11.90
N ASN A 371 24.41 -16.89 -12.16
CA ASN A 371 25.55 -17.64 -11.63
C ASN A 371 25.73 -17.42 -10.12
N ASN A 372 25.66 -16.16 -9.66
CA ASN A 372 25.91 -15.81 -8.25
C ASN A 372 24.65 -15.88 -7.36
N LYS A 373 23.48 -16.18 -7.95
CA LYS A 373 22.12 -16.15 -7.33
C LYS A 373 21.66 -14.79 -6.82
N ARG A 374 22.57 -13.94 -6.32
CA ARG A 374 22.31 -12.59 -5.81
C ARG A 374 23.48 -11.68 -6.11
N THR A 375 23.17 -10.44 -6.49
CA THR A 375 24.15 -9.37 -6.67
C THR A 375 23.58 -8.08 -6.08
N ASN A 376 24.37 -7.33 -5.34
CA ASN A 376 24.01 -6.00 -4.86
C ASN A 376 25.15 -5.04 -5.20
N ASN A 377 24.96 -4.24 -6.24
CA ASN A 377 26.01 -3.42 -6.81
C ASN A 377 25.53 -1.97 -6.99
N THR A 378 26.48 -1.05 -6.84
CA THR A 378 26.31 0.35 -7.22
C THR A 378 26.83 0.54 -8.64
N TYR A 379 25.98 1.10 -9.50
CA TYR A 379 26.27 1.32 -10.92
C TYR A 379 26.35 2.81 -11.21
N HIS A 380 27.37 3.22 -11.96
CA HIS A 380 27.41 4.56 -12.55
C HIS A 380 26.41 4.65 -13.70
N LEU A 381 25.63 5.73 -13.69
CA LEU A 381 24.63 5.99 -14.71
C LEU A 381 25.31 6.56 -15.97
N ILE A 382 25.07 5.90 -17.10
CA ILE A 382 25.41 6.40 -18.43
C ILE A 382 24.51 7.61 -18.74
N ASP A 383 25.06 8.59 -19.46
CA ASP A 383 24.43 9.89 -19.74
C ASP A 383 24.07 10.69 -18.47
N SER A 384 24.78 10.42 -17.38
CA SER A 384 24.76 11.21 -16.14
C SER A 384 26.14 11.82 -15.89
N ASN A 385 26.19 12.94 -15.17
CA ASN A 385 27.47 13.56 -14.81
C ASN A 385 28.20 12.68 -13.77
N ASN A 386 27.64 12.59 -12.56
CA ASN A 386 28.18 11.79 -11.46
C ASN A 386 27.17 10.78 -10.90
N GLY A 387 25.99 10.67 -11.51
CA GLY A 387 24.88 9.90 -10.98
C GLY A 387 25.22 8.42 -10.81
N GLN A 388 24.83 7.87 -9.66
CA GLN A 388 24.99 6.45 -9.34
C GLN A 388 23.67 5.86 -8.86
N ILE A 389 23.46 4.56 -9.07
CA ILE A 389 22.29 3.84 -8.58
C ILE A 389 22.70 2.50 -7.97
N GLN A 390 22.20 2.21 -6.77
CA GLN A 390 22.37 0.91 -6.12
C GLN A 390 21.18 0.02 -6.44
N ILE A 391 21.48 -1.15 -7.02
CA ILE A 391 20.46 -2.13 -7.43
C ILE A 391 20.88 -3.49 -6.89
N GLU A 392 19.95 -4.13 -6.20
CA GLU A 392 20.06 -5.53 -5.83
C GLU A 392 19.21 -6.39 -6.77
N ILE A 393 19.78 -7.50 -7.24
CA ILE A 393 19.14 -8.44 -8.14
C ILE A 393 19.31 -9.85 -7.57
N GLN A 394 18.24 -10.62 -7.52
CA GLN A 394 18.23 -12.01 -7.07
C GLN A 394 17.59 -12.89 -8.15
N TRP A 395 18.22 -14.03 -8.44
CA TRP A 395 17.68 -15.07 -9.29
C TRP A 395 17.28 -16.27 -8.44
N LYS A 396 15.97 -16.54 -8.39
CA LYS A 396 15.39 -17.69 -7.67
C LYS A 396 14.95 -18.73 -8.69
N THR A 397 15.48 -19.94 -8.62
CA THR A 397 15.09 -21.04 -9.51
C THR A 397 13.72 -21.61 -9.10
N SER A 398 12.97 -22.17 -10.06
CA SER A 398 11.60 -22.71 -9.87
C SER A 398 11.56 -24.21 -9.62
#